data_AF-A0A7J8LY05-F1
#
_entry.id   AF-A0A7J8LY05-F1
#
_cell.length_a   1.000
_cell.length_b   1.000
_cell.length_c   1.000
_cell.angle_alpha   90.00
_cell.angle_beta   90.00
_cell.angle_gamma   90.00
#
_symmetry.space_group_name_H-M   'P 1'
#
loop_
_entity.id
_entity.type
_entity.pdbx_description
1 polymer ?
#
loop_
_entity_poly.entity_id
_entity_poly.type
_entity_poly.pdbx_seq_one_letter_code
_entity_poly.pdbx_strand_id
1 'polypeptide(L)' 'MPRIKVEESGKDCGICLQEFEVEEEAREMPCKHVFHSGCIEKWLLNQ' A
#
# COMPACT_ATOMS: atom_id res chain seq x y z
N MET A 1 7.27 9.37 -1.73
CA MET A 1 6.33 8.62 -0.89
C MET A 1 7.14 7.64 -0.07
N PRO A 2 7.12 7.74 1.28
CA PRO A 2 7.92 6.86 2.12
C PRO A 2 7.41 5.41 2.00
N ARG A 3 8.36 4.48 1.93
CA ARG A 3 8.09 3.05 2.12
C ARG A 3 7.90 2.82 3.60
N ILE A 4 6.81 2.16 3.96
CA ILE A 4 6.50 1.78 5.34
C ILE A 4 6.37 0.26 5.41
N LYS A 5 6.57 -0.29 6.61
CA LYS A 5 6.20 -1.67 6.90
C LYS A 5 4.87 -1.67 7.64
N VAL A 6 3.99 -2.58 7.28
CA VAL A 6 2.69 -2.71 7.93
C VAL A 6 2.89 -3.35 9.31
N GLU A 7 2.50 -2.65 10.38
CA GLU A 7 2.62 -3.16 11.76
C GLU A 7 1.32 -3.78 12.29
N GLU A 8 0.20 -3.58 11.59
CA GLU A 8 -1.14 -4.05 11.99
C GLU A 8 -1.86 -4.72 10.80
N SER A 9 -2.41 -5.91 11.03
CA SER A 9 -3.31 -6.57 10.08
C SER A 9 -4.74 -6.03 10.24
N GLY A 10 -5.50 -5.92 9.14
CA GLY A 10 -6.88 -5.41 9.14
C GLY A 10 -7.11 -4.10 8.37
N LYS A 11 -6.13 -3.66 7.57
CA LYS A 11 -6.35 -2.65 6.52
C LYS A 11 -6.34 -3.34 5.16
N ASP A 12 -7.11 -2.80 4.22
CA ASP A 12 -7.16 -3.28 2.84
C ASP A 12 -6.47 -2.33 1.88
N CYS A 13 -5.79 -2.89 0.89
CA CYS A 13 -5.28 -2.10 -0.22
C CYS A 13 -6.44 -1.72 -1.15
N GLY A 14 -6.74 -0.41 -1.24
CA GLY A 14 -7.81 0.10 -2.12
C GLY A 14 -7.59 -0.08 -3.64
N ILE A 15 -6.47 -0.70 -4.07
CA ILE A 15 -6.17 -0.99 -5.48
C ILE A 15 -6.52 -2.44 -5.82
N CYS A 16 -6.02 -3.41 -5.05
CA CYS A 16 -6.29 -4.84 -5.28
C CYS A 16 -7.40 -5.42 -4.40
N LEU A 17 -7.91 -4.65 -3.43
CA LEU A 17 -8.93 -5.05 -2.45
C LEU A 17 -8.53 -6.27 -1.62
N GLN A 18 -7.24 -6.41 -1.32
CA GLN A 18 -6.70 -7.44 -0.44
C GLN A 18 -6.17 -6.82 0.85
N GLU A 19 -6.31 -7.56 1.95
CA GLU A 19 -5.73 -7.22 3.25
C GLU A 19 -4.20 -7.15 3.18
N PHE A 20 -3.63 -6.22 3.94
CA PHE A 20 -2.18 -6.16 4.15
C PHE A 20 -1.71 -7.25 5.09
N GLU A 21 -0.55 -7.82 4.78
CA GLU A 21 0.15 -8.73 5.69
C GLU A 21 1.04 -7.93 6.66
N VAL A 22 1.17 -8.41 7.90
CA VAL A 22 2.08 -7.80 8.88
C VAL A 22 3.52 -7.95 8.36
N GLU A 23 4.33 -6.92 8.55
CA GLU A 23 5.70 -6.79 8.02
C GLU A 23 5.81 -6.57 6.51
N GLU A 24 4.68 -6.52 5.79
CA GLU A 24 4.67 -6.27 4.35
C GLU A 24 5.05 -4.83 4.00
N GLU A 25 5.68 -4.65 2.83
CA GLU A 25 6.06 -3.35 2.31
C GLU A 25 4.87 -2.63 1.64
N ALA A 26 4.46 -1.54 2.26
CA ALA A 26 3.43 -0.64 1.74
C ALA A 26 4.00 0.76 1.48
N ARG A 27 3.21 1.59 0.80
CA ARG A 27 3.53 3.00 0.56
C ARG A 27 2.44 3.89 1.08
N GLU A 28 2.85 4.88 1.87
CA GLU A 28 1.97 5.94 2.34
C GLU A 28 2.02 7.14 1.38
N MET A 29 0.84 7.55 0.92
CA MET A 29 0.65 8.74 0.11
C MET A 29 0.63 10.00 1.00
N PRO A 30 0.94 11.19 0.47
CA PRO A 30 0.75 12.45 1.21
C PRO A 30 -0.71 12.71 1.64
N CYS A 31 -1.68 12.05 1.00
CA CYS A 31 -3.09 12.05 1.42
C CYS A 31 -3.42 11.03 2.52
N LYS A 32 -2.42 10.39 3.14
CA LYS A 32 -2.51 9.36 4.19
C LYS A 32 -3.12 8.02 3.78
N HIS A 33 -3.33 7.78 2.49
CA HIS A 33 -3.74 6.46 2.00
C HIS A 33 -2.53 5.53 1.90
N VAL A 34 -2.75 4.26 2.28
CA VAL A 34 -1.74 3.21 2.26
C VAL A 34 -2.11 2.18 1.19
N PHE A 35 -1.13 1.79 0.38
CA PHE A 35 -1.29 0.80 -0.69
C PHE A 35 -0.10 -0.14 -0.71
N HIS A 36 -0.25 -1.37 -1.21
CA HIS A 36 0.90 -2.25 -1.43
C HIS A 36 1.91 -1.53 -2.32
N SER A 37 3.21 -1.60 -2.01
CA SER A 37 4.23 -0.91 -2.81
C SER A 37 4.08 -1.27 -4.29
N GLY A 38 3.91 -2.55 -4.61
CA GLY A 38 3.72 -3.02 -5.98
C GLY A 38 2.41 -2.55 -6.63
N CYS A 39 1.32 -2.44 -5.88
CA CYS A 39 0.03 -1.98 -6.42
C CYS A 39 0.09 -0.50 -6.81
N ILE A 40 0.61 0.36 -5.93
CA ILE A 40 0.69 1.79 -6.22
C ILE A 40 1.73 2.09 -7.31
N GLU A 41 2.81 1.32 -7.38
CA GLU A 41 3.80 1.42 -8.45
C GLU A 41 3.18 1.09 -9.81
N LYS A 42 2.49 -0.05 -9.92
CA LYS A 42 1.79 -0.43 -11.16
C LYS A 42 0.71 0.58 -11.55
N TRP A 43 -0.06 1.08 -10.59
CA TRP A 43 -1.12 2.05 -10.84
C TRP A 43 -0.58 3.38 -11.38
N LEU A 44 0.51 3.90 -10.80
CA LEU A 44 1.14 5.15 -11.25
C LEU A 44 1.86 5.01 -12.61
N LEU A 45 2.39 3.83 -12.93
CA LEU A 45 3.10 3.58 -14.19
C LEU A 45 2.17 3.34 -15.39
N ASN A 46 0.91 2.98 -15.15
CA ASN A 46 -0.09 2.70 -16.19
C ASN A 46 -1.02 3.89 -16.49
N GLN A 47 -0.50 5.13 -16.41
CA GLN A 47 -1.25 6.35 -16.72
C GLN A 47 -0.83 6.98 -18.06
#